data_AF-A3W8I8-F1
#
_entry.id   AF-A3W8I8-F1
#
_cell.length_a   1.000
_cell.length_b   1.000
_cell.length_c   1.000
_cell.angle_alpha   90.00
_cell.angle_beta   90.00
_cell.angle_gamma   90.00
#
_symmetry.space_group_name_H-M   'P 1'
#
loop_
_entity.id
_entity.type
_entity.pdbx_description
1 polymer ?
#
loop_
_entity_poly.entity_id
_entity_poly.type
_entity_poly.pdbx_seq_one_letter_code
_entity_poly.pdbx_strand_id
1 'polypeptide(L)'
;MVLISREKQVRGLSGMTIDFKGVHYPKPVIVFAVFFYVRYAVSYRDLEEIMAERGVTVDHATLNRWVVKFSPLIAANAQARKRATANSWRMDETSIKVRGKWTYLYRAVDRDGQTLDFMLSERRNLAAAGRFSSRPLPQMAYRIEWPSTKVVPIWPA
;
A
#
# COMPACT_ATOMS: atom_id res chain seq x y z
N MET A 1 -35.84 -7.99 41.69
CA MET A 1 -35.97 -7.03 40.58
C MET A 1 -34.57 -6.76 40.04
N VAL A 2 -34.24 -7.35 38.89
CA VAL A 2 -32.88 -7.37 38.31
C VAL A 2 -32.76 -6.23 37.31
N LEU A 3 -31.86 -5.26 37.55
CA LEU A 3 -31.52 -4.23 36.57
C LEU A 3 -30.16 -4.58 35.95
N ILE A 4 -30.20 -5.19 34.77
CA ILE A 4 -29.02 -5.40 33.92
C ILE A 4 -28.69 -4.04 33.28
N SER A 5 -27.59 -3.44 33.73
CA SER A 5 -26.97 -2.31 33.04
C SER A 5 -26.46 -2.79 31.68
N ARG A 6 -27.09 -2.31 30.60
CA ARG A 6 -26.58 -2.50 29.24
C ARG A 6 -25.34 -1.62 29.07
N GLU A 7 -24.16 -2.18 29.32
CA GLU A 7 -22.93 -1.67 28.73
C GLU A 7 -23.10 -1.63 27.22
N LYS A 8 -23.11 -0.40 26.69
CA LYS A 8 -23.10 -0.11 25.26
C LYS A 8 -21.76 -0.61 24.73
N GLN A 9 -21.76 -1.85 24.24
CA GLN A 9 -20.63 -2.40 23.52
C GLN A 9 -20.39 -1.55 22.28
N VAL A 10 -19.35 -0.72 22.34
CA VAL A 10 -18.80 0.05 21.22
C VAL A 10 -18.24 -0.96 20.22
N ARG A 11 -19.14 -1.49 19.38
CA ARG A 11 -18.79 -2.31 18.22
C ARG A 11 -18.34 -1.37 17.11
N GLY A 12 -17.09 -1.53 16.70
CA GLY A 12 -16.55 -0.93 15.49
C GLY A 12 -15.41 0.04 15.81
N LEU A 13 -14.19 -0.51 15.81
CA LEU A 13 -12.86 0.12 15.61
C LEU A 13 -11.78 -0.67 16.38
N SER A 14 -11.86 -2.02 16.39
CA SER A 14 -10.69 -2.82 16.74
C SER A 14 -9.64 -2.61 15.65
N GLY A 15 -8.53 -1.96 16.00
CA GLY A 15 -7.39 -1.76 15.10
C GLY A 15 -7.06 -3.06 14.36
N MET A 16 -7.16 -3.01 13.03
CA MET A 16 -7.07 -4.18 12.15
C MET A 16 -5.76 -4.93 12.43
N THR A 17 -5.86 -6.03 13.16
CA THR A 17 -4.71 -6.83 13.57
C THR A 17 -4.42 -7.76 12.39
N ILE A 18 -3.30 -7.53 11.71
CA ILE A 18 -2.90 -8.36 10.56
C ILE A 18 -2.67 -9.78 11.08
N ASP A 19 -3.39 -10.75 10.53
CA ASP A 19 -3.25 -12.16 10.90
C ASP A 19 -2.07 -12.80 10.16
N PHE A 20 -1.13 -13.36 10.92
CA PHE A 20 0.05 -14.07 10.43
C PHE A 20 -0.07 -15.59 10.60
N LYS A 21 -1.25 -16.11 10.96
CA LYS A 21 -1.49 -17.56 11.07
C LYS A 21 -1.14 -18.30 9.78
N GLY A 22 -0.57 -19.49 9.94
CA GLY A 22 -0.20 -20.37 8.85
C GLY A 22 1.12 -20.02 8.14
N VAL A 23 1.92 -19.07 8.66
CA VAL A 23 3.28 -18.82 8.15
C VAL A 23 4.31 -19.45 9.08
N HIS A 24 5.27 -20.16 8.49
CA HIS A 24 6.33 -20.85 9.24
C HIS A 24 7.28 -19.89 9.98
N TYR A 25 7.36 -18.63 9.55
CA TYR A 25 8.31 -17.66 10.09
C TYR A 25 7.65 -16.72 11.09
N PRO A 26 8.40 -16.24 12.11
CA PRO A 26 7.90 -15.27 13.07
C PRO A 26 7.44 -13.97 12.40
N LYS A 27 6.39 -13.34 12.96
CA LYS A 27 5.88 -12.05 12.49
C LYS A 27 6.96 -10.97 12.29
N PRO A 28 7.93 -10.76 13.20
CA PRO A 28 8.96 -9.74 13.02
C PRO A 28 9.80 -9.93 11.75
N VAL A 29 10.07 -11.18 11.38
CA VAL A 29 10.85 -11.55 10.19
C VAL A 29 10.09 -11.17 8.92
N ILE A 30 8.80 -11.51 8.86
CA ILE A 30 7.93 -11.21 7.71
C ILE A 30 7.77 -9.70 7.55
N VAL A 31 7.45 -9.00 8.64
CA VAL A 31 7.25 -7.54 8.62
C VAL A 31 8.54 -6.83 8.21
N PHE A 32 9.70 -7.29 8.71
CA PHE A 32 10.99 -6.76 8.32
C PHE A 32 11.24 -6.90 6.81
N ALA A 33 11.07 -8.11 6.26
CA ALA A 33 11.25 -8.37 4.83
C ALA A 33 10.32 -7.50 3.96
N VAL A 34 9.04 -7.45 4.30
CA VAL A 34 8.05 -6.66 3.57
C VAL A 34 8.35 -5.16 3.67
N PHE A 35 8.72 -4.68 4.85
CA PHE A 35 9.13 -3.28 5.05
C PHE A 35 10.33 -2.93 4.19
N PHE A 36 11.38 -3.75 4.19
CA PHE A 36 12.59 -3.51 3.40
C PHE A 36 12.28 -3.46 1.91
N TYR A 37 11.46 -4.41 1.42
CA TYR A 37 11.06 -4.45 0.01
C TYR A 37 10.28 -3.21 -0.44
N VAL A 38 9.35 -2.75 0.40
CA VAL A 38 8.46 -1.60 0.09
C VAL A 38 9.20 -0.27 0.26
N ARG A 39 10.10 -0.16 1.25
CA ARG A 39 10.80 1.09 1.56
C ARG A 39 12.01 1.35 0.66
N TYR A 40 12.69 0.29 0.21
CA TYR A 40 13.94 0.39 -0.54
C TYR A 40 13.83 -0.24 -1.93
N ALA A 41 14.66 0.22 -2.86
CA ALA A 41 14.70 -0.29 -4.23
C ALA A 41 15.45 -1.63 -4.36
N VAL A 42 15.28 -2.54 -3.41
CA VAL A 42 15.96 -3.87 -3.39
C VAL A 42 15.25 -4.88 -4.29
N SER A 43 16.01 -5.75 -4.96
CA SER A 43 15.47 -6.91 -5.67
C SER A 43 15.05 -8.00 -4.66
N TYR A 44 14.27 -8.99 -5.09
CA TYR A 44 13.95 -10.12 -4.21
C TYR A 44 15.16 -11.02 -3.91
N ARG A 45 16.15 -11.05 -4.81
CA ARG A 45 17.42 -11.78 -4.58
C ARG A 45 18.27 -11.04 -3.56
N ASP A 46 18.40 -9.72 -3.71
CA ASP A 46 19.13 -8.89 -2.74
C ASP A 46 18.47 -8.98 -1.36
N LEU A 47 17.13 -9.03 -1.32
CA LEU A 47 16.42 -9.20 -0.05
C LEU A 47 16.68 -10.58 0.56
N GLU A 48 16.78 -11.64 -0.23
CA GLU A 48 17.17 -12.98 0.24
C GLU A 48 18.59 -12.95 0.87
N GLU A 49 19.55 -12.28 0.23
CA GLU A 49 20.90 -12.08 0.77
C GLU A 49 20.89 -11.28 2.09
N ILE A 50 20.14 -10.16 2.15
CA ILE A 50 19.97 -9.34 3.37
C ILE A 50 19.36 -10.16 4.52
N MET A 51 18.43 -11.07 4.21
CA MET A 51 17.83 -11.94 5.22
C MET A 51 18.82 -13.02 5.69
N ALA A 52 19.62 -13.56 4.78
CA ALA A 52 20.67 -14.52 5.10
C ALA A 52 21.76 -13.92 6.01
N GLU A 53 22.18 -12.67 5.78
CA GLU A 53 23.10 -11.94 6.66
C GLU A 53 22.57 -11.80 8.10
N ARG A 54 21.24 -11.82 8.27
CA ARG A 54 20.56 -11.76 9.57
C ARG A 54 20.28 -13.15 10.16
N GLY A 55 20.82 -14.21 9.56
CA GLY A 55 20.64 -15.60 10.00
C GLY A 55 19.28 -16.20 9.63
N VAL A 56 18.56 -15.61 8.67
CA VAL A 56 17.27 -16.12 8.20
C VAL A 56 17.39 -16.61 6.76
N THR A 57 17.52 -17.91 6.58
CA THR A 57 17.49 -18.55 5.26
C THR A 57 16.05 -18.60 4.73
N VAL A 58 15.76 -17.86 3.66
CA VAL A 58 14.44 -17.81 3.03
C VAL A 58 14.58 -17.53 1.53
N ASP A 59 13.96 -18.37 0.71
CA ASP A 59 13.99 -18.24 -0.74
C ASP A 59 13.23 -16.99 -1.24
N HIS A 60 13.76 -16.31 -2.25
CA HIS A 60 13.15 -15.15 -2.90
C HIS A 60 11.69 -15.33 -3.32
N ALA A 61 11.25 -16.53 -3.72
CA ALA A 61 9.84 -16.76 -4.05
C ALA A 61 8.93 -16.73 -2.81
N THR A 62 9.45 -17.12 -1.64
CA THR A 62 8.74 -16.97 -0.36
C THR A 62 8.61 -15.49 0.03
N LEU A 63 9.69 -14.72 -0.15
CA LEU A 63 9.66 -13.27 0.07
C LEU A 63 8.63 -12.58 -0.84
N ASN A 64 8.57 -12.96 -2.12
CA ASN A 64 7.56 -12.47 -3.05
C ASN A 64 6.12 -12.80 -2.58
N ARG A 65 5.87 -14.04 -2.14
CA ARG A 65 4.56 -14.43 -1.57
C ARG A 65 4.19 -13.58 -0.35
N TRP A 66 5.13 -13.30 0.54
CA TRP A 66 4.89 -12.43 1.70
C TRP A 66 4.59 -10.99 1.29
N VAL A 67 5.37 -10.42 0.37
CA VAL A 67 5.14 -9.06 -0.12
C VAL A 67 3.76 -8.95 -0.75
N VAL A 68 3.38 -9.86 -1.65
CA VAL A 68 2.07 -9.86 -2.30
C VAL A 68 0.94 -9.98 -1.27
N LYS A 69 1.09 -10.86 -0.27
CA LYS A 69 0.07 -11.10 0.76
C LYS A 69 -0.07 -9.95 1.76
N PHE A 70 1.05 -9.47 2.32
CA PHE A 70 1.05 -8.61 3.50
C PHE A 70 1.15 -7.12 3.18
N SER A 71 1.75 -6.73 2.05
CA SER A 71 1.87 -5.29 1.70
C SER A 71 0.51 -4.57 1.65
N PRO A 72 -0.55 -5.12 1.02
CA PRO A 72 -1.86 -4.49 1.02
C PRO A 72 -2.44 -4.35 2.44
N LEU A 73 -2.25 -5.35 3.30
CA LEU A 73 -2.76 -5.37 4.67
C LEU A 73 -2.03 -4.35 5.56
N ILE A 74 -0.71 -4.26 5.42
CA ILE A 74 0.13 -3.27 6.12
C ILE A 74 -0.24 -1.87 5.65
N ALA A 75 -0.36 -1.66 4.34
CA ALA A 75 -0.76 -0.37 3.77
C ALA A 75 -2.15 0.05 4.27
N ALA A 76 -3.12 -0.87 4.33
CA ALA A 76 -4.45 -0.57 4.83
C ALA A 76 -4.44 -0.18 6.31
N ASN A 77 -3.70 -0.93 7.14
CA ASN A 77 -3.58 -0.62 8.56
C ASN A 77 -2.85 0.71 8.80
N ALA A 78 -1.81 1.01 8.02
CA ALA A 78 -1.12 2.30 8.08
C ALA A 78 -2.05 3.44 7.67
N GLN A 79 -2.83 3.27 6.60
CA GLN A 79 -3.79 4.26 6.12
C GLN A 79 -4.90 4.53 7.13
N ALA A 80 -5.44 3.51 7.79
CA ALA A 80 -6.45 3.66 8.84
C ALA A 80 -5.96 4.51 10.03
N ARG A 81 -4.64 4.57 10.25
CA ARG A 81 -4.01 5.40 11.29
C ARG A 81 -3.59 6.78 10.79
N LYS A 82 -3.68 7.05 9.49
CA LYS A 82 -3.35 8.37 8.94
C LYS A 82 -4.39 9.39 9.35
N ARG A 83 -3.94 10.62 9.52
CA ARG A 83 -4.79 11.79 9.77
C ARG A 83 -5.79 11.98 8.62
N ALA A 84 -6.96 12.54 8.93
CA ALA A 84 -7.92 12.93 7.91
C ALA A 84 -7.27 13.86 6.88
N THR A 85 -7.49 13.56 5.61
CA THR A 85 -7.02 14.33 4.45
C THR A 85 -7.64 15.72 4.42
N ALA A 86 -6.90 16.70 3.89
CA ALA A 86 -7.39 18.07 3.73
C ALA A 86 -8.56 18.20 2.73
N ASN A 87 -9.38 19.23 2.90
CA ASN A 87 -10.60 19.50 2.11
C ASN A 87 -10.35 19.85 0.63
N SER A 88 -9.09 19.92 0.19
CA SER A 88 -8.70 20.30 -1.18
C SER A 88 -7.57 19.41 -1.67
N TRP A 89 -7.64 19.01 -2.93
CA TRP A 89 -6.65 18.17 -3.60
C TRP A 89 -6.36 18.69 -5.02
N ARG A 90 -5.23 18.27 -5.58
CA ARG A 90 -4.80 18.54 -6.96
C ARG A 90 -4.49 17.23 -7.68
N MET A 91 -4.73 17.21 -8.99
CA MET A 91 -4.32 16.11 -9.85
C MET A 91 -2.95 16.40 -10.45
N ASP A 92 -2.05 15.44 -10.36
CA ASP A 92 -0.75 15.44 -11.04
C ASP A 92 -0.71 14.33 -12.10
N GLU A 93 -0.06 14.58 -13.24
CA GLU A 93 0.12 13.63 -14.35
C GLU A 93 1.61 13.50 -14.65
N THR A 94 2.16 12.30 -14.48
CA THR A 94 3.58 12.00 -14.74
C THR A 94 3.73 10.80 -15.68
N SER A 95 4.61 10.89 -16.67
CA SER A 95 4.95 9.77 -17.55
C SER A 95 5.99 8.86 -16.89
N ILE A 96 5.66 7.57 -16.74
CA ILE A 96 6.54 6.56 -16.14
C ILE A 96 6.69 5.35 -17.06
N LYS A 97 7.80 4.60 -16.94
CA LYS A 97 7.97 3.31 -17.64
C LYS A 97 7.52 2.15 -16.75
N VAL A 98 6.52 1.41 -17.19
CA VAL A 98 6.05 0.17 -16.55
C VAL A 98 6.37 -1.00 -17.49
N ARG A 99 7.22 -1.94 -17.04
CA ARG A 99 7.67 -3.09 -17.86
C ARG A 99 8.18 -2.68 -19.26
N GLY A 100 8.94 -1.58 -19.33
CA GLY A 100 9.49 -1.05 -20.57
C GLY A 100 8.52 -0.24 -21.43
N LYS A 101 7.23 -0.15 -21.08
CA LYS A 101 6.23 0.65 -21.80
C LYS A 101 5.95 1.97 -21.08
N TRP A 102 5.91 3.07 -21.83
CA TRP A 102 5.48 4.36 -21.29
C TRP A 102 4.01 4.32 -20.89
N THR A 103 3.72 4.77 -19.68
CA THR A 103 2.39 4.79 -19.06
C THR A 103 2.22 6.12 -18.33
N TYR A 104 1.02 6.68 -18.35
CA TYR A 104 0.68 7.93 -17.68
C TYR A 104 0.15 7.63 -16.28
N LEU A 105 0.83 8.16 -15.27
CA LEU A 105 0.46 8.07 -13.86
C LEU A 105 -0.32 9.33 -13.47
N TYR A 106 -1.60 9.16 -13.19
CA TYR A 106 -2.45 10.16 -12.55
C TYR A 106 -2.37 9.97 -11.04
N ARG A 107 -2.18 11.07 -10.29
CA ARG A 107 -2.15 11.08 -8.83
C ARG A 107 -3.06 12.17 -8.30
N ALA A 108 -3.86 11.87 -7.30
CA ALA A 108 -4.54 12.85 -6.49
C ALA A 108 -3.68 13.13 -5.25
N VAL A 109 -3.30 14.38 -5.03
CA VAL A 109 -2.45 14.80 -3.90
C VAL A 109 -3.15 15.92 -3.14
N ASP A 110 -3.21 15.83 -1.82
CA ASP A 110 -3.78 16.91 -1.00
C ASP A 110 -2.83 18.12 -0.87
N ARG A 111 -3.29 19.18 -0.20
CA ARG A 111 -2.48 20.39 0.03
C ARG A 111 -1.21 20.13 0.86
N ASP A 112 -1.18 19.07 1.65
CA ASP A 112 -0.08 18.72 2.54
C ASP A 112 0.88 17.71 1.88
N GLY A 113 0.69 17.42 0.60
CA GLY A 113 1.52 16.52 -0.19
C GLY A 113 1.20 15.03 -0.02
N GLN A 114 0.10 14.68 0.63
CA GLN A 114 -0.32 13.27 0.79
C GLN A 114 -1.02 12.77 -0.47
N THR A 115 -0.54 11.67 -1.03
CA THR A 115 -1.22 10.97 -2.14
C THR A 115 -2.50 10.30 -1.63
N LEU A 116 -3.62 10.62 -2.28
CA LEU A 116 -4.96 10.16 -1.97
C LEU A 116 -5.38 8.97 -2.83
N ASP A 117 -5.10 9.05 -4.12
CA ASP A 117 -5.36 7.98 -5.09
C ASP A 117 -4.36 8.08 -6.25
N PHE A 118 -4.21 6.99 -6.99
CA PHE A 118 -3.46 6.96 -8.23
C PHE A 118 -4.12 6.06 -9.27
N MET A 119 -3.88 6.35 -10.54
CA MET A 119 -4.36 5.55 -11.66
C MET A 119 -3.30 5.54 -12.76
N LEU A 120 -3.08 4.37 -13.34
CA LEU A 120 -2.24 4.21 -14.52
C LEU A 120 -3.11 4.15 -15.78
N SER A 121 -2.71 4.87 -16.83
CA SER A 121 -3.31 4.77 -18.14
C SER A 121 -2.25 4.62 -19.22
N GLU A 122 -2.47 3.70 -20.16
CA GLU A 122 -1.58 3.55 -21.31
C GLU A 122 -1.65 4.74 -22.27
N ARG A 123 -2.74 5.50 -22.25
CA ARG A 123 -2.99 6.62 -23.16
C ARG A 123 -3.25 7.89 -22.38
N ARG A 124 -2.61 8.98 -22.81
CA ARG A 124 -2.93 10.34 -22.36
C ARG A 124 -4.14 10.85 -23.11
N ASN A 125 -5.30 10.84 -22.48
CA ASN A 125 -6.51 11.38 -23.09
C ASN A 125 -7.47 11.98 -22.05
N LEU A 126 -8.31 12.90 -22.54
CA LEU A 126 -9.33 13.58 -21.73
C LEU A 126 -10.29 12.58 -21.06
N ALA A 127 -10.57 11.45 -21.70
CA ALA A 127 -11.40 10.41 -21.11
C ALA A 127 -10.77 9.77 -19.87
N ALA A 128 -9.46 9.50 -19.87
CA ALA A 128 -8.74 8.98 -18.71
C ALA A 128 -8.68 10.02 -17.59
N ALA A 129 -8.35 11.26 -17.90
CA ALA A 129 -8.34 12.36 -16.93
C ALA A 129 -9.75 12.58 -16.32
N GLY A 130 -10.79 12.54 -17.15
CA GLY A 130 -12.19 12.65 -16.73
C GLY A 130 -12.61 11.50 -15.82
N ARG A 131 -12.25 10.26 -16.16
CA ARG A 131 -12.51 9.08 -15.30
C ARG A 131 -11.82 9.16 -13.95
N PHE A 132 -10.59 9.68 -13.91
CA PHE A 132 -9.87 9.87 -12.64
C PHE A 132 -10.52 10.98 -11.81
N SER A 133 -10.90 12.09 -12.46
CA SER A 133 -11.50 13.25 -11.79
C SER A 133 -12.90 12.96 -11.25
N SER A 134 -13.68 12.09 -11.92
CA SER A 134 -15.02 11.68 -11.50
C SER A 134 -14.99 10.50 -10.52
N ARG A 135 -13.83 9.88 -10.31
CA ARG A 135 -13.69 8.81 -9.33
C ARG A 135 -13.93 9.41 -7.95
N PRO A 136 -14.78 8.80 -7.10
CA PRO A 136 -14.85 9.21 -5.72
C PRO A 136 -13.45 9.05 -5.15
N LEU A 137 -12.82 10.16 -4.78
CA LEU A 137 -11.60 10.07 -3.98
C LEU A 137 -11.95 9.26 -2.74
N PRO A 138 -11.08 8.36 -2.30
CA PRO A 138 -11.31 7.61 -1.08
C PRO A 138 -11.31 8.60 0.09
N GLN A 139 -12.46 9.21 0.37
CA GLN A 139 -12.78 9.85 1.64
C GLN A 139 -12.99 8.75 2.67
N MET A 140 -11.96 7.92 2.90
CA MET A 140 -12.04 6.57 3.46
C MET A 140 -12.48 5.50 2.43
N ALA A 141 -11.78 4.36 2.43
CA ALA A 141 -12.09 3.11 1.71
C ALA A 141 -11.49 2.86 0.30
N TYR A 142 -10.20 2.48 0.32
CA TYR A 142 -9.54 1.31 -0.31
C TYR A 142 -9.88 0.85 -1.75
N ARG A 143 -8.87 0.98 -2.62
CA ARG A 143 -8.31 -0.13 -3.41
C ARG A 143 -6.89 0.22 -3.89
N ILE A 144 -5.86 -0.22 -3.16
CA ILE A 144 -4.48 -0.19 -3.67
C ILE A 144 -4.24 -1.52 -4.38
N GLU A 145 -4.35 -1.53 -5.71
CA GLU A 145 -3.83 -2.61 -6.53
C GLU A 145 -2.31 -2.44 -6.61
N TRP A 146 -1.58 -3.25 -5.84
CA TRP A 146 -0.13 -3.35 -5.99
C TRP A 146 0.17 -4.22 -7.21
N PRO A 147 0.74 -3.68 -8.31
CA PRO A 147 1.20 -4.53 -9.39
C PRO A 147 2.31 -5.45 -8.88
N SER A 148 2.33 -6.70 -9.36
CA SER A 148 3.40 -7.68 -9.08
C SER A 148 4.81 -7.21 -9.52
N THR A 149 4.89 -6.10 -10.26
CA THR A 149 6.14 -5.49 -10.73
C THR A 149 6.31 -4.13 -10.08
N LYS A 150 7.49 -3.87 -9.49
CA LYS A 150 7.84 -2.55 -8.94
C LYS A 150 7.57 -1.47 -9.99
N VAL A 151 6.57 -0.64 -9.73
CA VAL A 151 6.48 0.71 -10.28
C VAL A 151 7.19 1.56 -9.25
N VAL A 152 8.48 1.87 -9.48
CA VAL A 152 9.21 2.80 -8.62
C VAL A 152 8.71 4.20 -8.98
N PRO A 153 7.96 4.89 -8.11
CA PRO A 153 7.72 6.31 -8.30
C PRO A 153 9.07 6.97 -8.04
N ILE A 154 9.67 7.54 -9.08
CA ILE A 154 10.70 8.55 -8.90
C ILE A 154 10.04 9.73 -8.19
N TRP A 155 10.20 9.78 -6.87
CA TRP A 155 9.93 11.00 -6.12
C TRP A 155 11.07 11.98 -6.44
N PRO A 156 10.81 13.21 -6.91
CA PRO A 156 11.80 14.25 -6.77
C PRO A 156 12.01 14.50 -5.27
N ALA A 157 13.27 14.69 -4.89
CA ALA A 157 13.70 15.12 -3.57
C ALA A 157 13.13 16.51 -3.22
#